data_AF-A0A5R9G9Y1-F1
#
_entry.id   AF-A0A5R9G9Y1-F1
#
_cell.length_a   1.000
_cell.length_b   1.000
_cell.length_c   1.000
_cell.angle_alpha   90.00
_cell.angle_beta   90.00
_cell.angle_gamma   90.00
#
_symmetry.space_group_name_H-M   'P 1'
#
loop_
_entity.id
_entity.type
_entity.pdbx_description
1 polymer ?
#
loop_
_entity_poly.entity_id
_entity_poly.type
_entity_poly.pdbx_seq_one_letter_code
_entity_poly.pdbx_strand_id
1 'polypeptide(L)' 'MDKFWSYLGGVIGGYTLVQAPLGSFGLGGLEPVLDIVGALSMIVFGAALVVKGVFTLVGK' A
#
# COMPACT_ATOMS: atom_id res chain seq x y z
N MET A 1 5.12 -4.82 -17.67
CA MET A 1 4.07 -4.38 -16.72
C MET A 1 4.33 -2.92 -16.43
N ASP A 2 3.39 -2.03 -16.71
CA ASP A 2 3.62 -0.60 -16.51
C ASP A 2 3.85 -0.32 -15.02
N LYS A 3 4.93 0.40 -14.72
CA LYS A 3 5.34 0.76 -13.35
C LYS A 3 4.19 1.35 -12.52
N PHE A 4 3.26 2.03 -13.17
CA PHE A 4 2.03 2.57 -12.57
C PHE A 4 1.18 1.49 -11.89
N TRP A 5 0.94 0.36 -12.55
CA TRP A 5 0.16 -0.75 -11.98
C TRP A 5 0.84 -1.39 -10.77
N SER A 6 2.18 -1.40 -10.73
CA SER A 6 2.93 -1.86 -9.56
C SER A 6 2.75 -0.92 -8.36
N TYR A 7 2.75 0.41 -8.56
CA TYR A 7 2.49 1.34 -7.46
C TYR A 7 1.04 1.28 -6.99
N LEU A 8 0.09 1.24 -7.93
CA LEU A 8 -1.32 1.13 -7.60
C LEU A 8 -1.62 -0.19 -6.86
N GLY A 9 -1.06 -1.31 -7.34
CA GLY A 9 -1.16 -2.61 -6.69
C GLY A 9 -0.53 -2.63 -5.29
N GLY A 10 0.56 -1.88 -5.06
CA GLY A 10 1.16 -1.76 -3.73
C GLY A 10 0.31 -0.98 -2.72
N VAL A 11 -0.42 0.05 -3.18
CA VAL A 11 -1.37 0.79 -2.35
C VAL A 11 -2.59 -0.07 -2.03
N ILE A 12 -3.21 -0.67 -3.05
CA ILE A 12 -4.40 -1.53 -2.88
C ILE A 12 -4.03 -2.76 -2.04
N GLY A 13 -2.87 -3.37 -2.30
CA GLY A 13 -2.36 -4.51 -1.54
C GLY A 13 -2.13 -4.18 -0.07
N GLY A 14 -1.56 -2.99 0.22
CA GLY A 14 -1.43 -2.49 1.59
C GLY A 14 -2.78 -2.33 2.29
N TYR A 15 -3.78 -1.77 1.60
CA TYR A 15 -5.14 -1.62 2.12
C TYR A 15 -5.80 -2.96 2.43
N THR A 16 -5.67 -3.95 1.53
CA THR A 16 -6.20 -5.29 1.76
C THR A 16 -5.50 -6.03 2.90
N LEU A 17 -4.24 -5.68 3.19
CA LEU A 17 -3.50 -6.25 4.31
C LEU A 17 -4.03 -5.75 5.67
N VAL A 18 -4.37 -4.45 5.75
CA VAL A 18 -5.00 -3.84 6.94
C VAL A 18 -6.42 -4.38 7.14
N GLN A 19 -7.17 -4.55 6.06
CA GLN A 19 -8.55 -5.06 6.11
C GLN A 19 -8.64 -6.59 6.13
N ALA A 20 -7.51 -7.29 6.24
CA ALA A 20 -7.51 -8.75 6.28
C ALA A 20 -8.20 -9.22 7.58
N PRO A 21 -9.22 -10.09 7.51
CA PRO A 21 -9.94 -10.53 8.69
C PRO A 21 -9.12 -11.59 9.44
N LEU A 22 -8.09 -11.16 10.17
CA LEU A 22 -7.15 -12.02 10.90
C LEU A 22 -7.74 -12.61 12.17
N GLY A 23 -8.68 -11.89 12.81
CA GLY A 23 -9.42 -12.36 13.98
C GLY A 23 -10.21 -13.63 13.73
N SER A 24 -10.76 -13.83 12.54
CA SER A 24 -11.48 -15.06 12.16
C SER A 24 -10.58 -16.29 11.97
N PHE A 25 -9.26 -16.11 11.85
CA PHE A 25 -8.30 -17.21 11.65
C PHE A 25 -7.47 -17.53 12.90
N GLY A 26 -7.76 -16.91 14.05
CA GLY A 26 -6.94 -17.06 15.26
C GLY A 26 -5.56 -16.39 15.17
N LEU A 27 -5.38 -15.48 14.20
CA LEU A 27 -4.14 -14.75 13.92
C LEU A 27 -4.15 -13.33 14.51
N GLY A 28 -5.02 -13.04 15.48
CA GLY A 28 -5.17 -11.69 16.06
C GLY A 28 -3.89 -11.11 16.68
N GLY A 29 -2.93 -11.97 17.10
CA GLY A 29 -1.61 -11.49 17.55
C GLY A 29 -0.76 -10.84 16.44
N LEU A 30 -1.07 -11.10 15.17
CA LEU A 30 -0.38 -10.53 13.99
C LEU A 30 -1.07 -9.29 13.44
N GLU A 31 -2.29 -8.95 13.87
CA GLU A 31 -3.00 -7.72 13.49
C GLU A 31 -2.12 -6.47 13.58
N PRO A 32 -1.45 -6.16 14.71
CA PRO A 32 -0.66 -4.93 14.80
C PRO A 32 0.51 -4.92 13.81
N VAL A 33 1.07 -6.09 13.46
CA VAL A 33 2.16 -6.19 12.50
C VAL A 33 1.63 -5.99 11.08
N LEU A 34 0.52 -6.62 10.72
CA LEU A 34 -0.09 -6.45 9.39
C LEU A 34 -0.61 -5.03 9.17
N ASP A 35 -1.14 -4.39 10.21
CA ASP A 35 -1.56 -3.00 10.16
C ASP A 35 -0.39 -2.06 9.86
N ILE A 36 0.73 -2.24 10.57
CA ILE A 36 1.95 -1.45 10.34
C ILE A 36 2.49 -1.67 8.92
N VAL A 37 2.59 -2.93 8.48
CA VAL A 37 3.11 -3.27 7.15
C VAL A 37 2.18 -2.76 6.05
N GLY A 38 0.87 -2.93 6.21
CA GLY A 38 -0.14 -2.44 5.27
C GLY A 38 -0.15 -0.92 5.16
N ALA A 39 -0.07 -0.22 6.30
CA ALA A 39 0.05 1.24 6.35
C ALA A 39 1.35 1.73 5.69
N LEU A 40 2.49 1.11 5.99
CA LEU A 40 3.78 1.46 5.37
C LEU A 40 3.75 1.24 3.86
N SER A 41 3.16 0.13 3.39
CA SER A 41 2.99 -0.13 1.96
C SER A 41 2.16 0.97 1.30
N MET A 42 1.00 1.31 1.88
CA MET A 42 0.16 2.40 1.36
C MET A 42 0.89 3.74 1.30
N ILE A 43 1.65 4.09 2.34
CA ILE A 43 2.41 5.35 2.40
C ILE A 43 3.50 5.37 1.34
N VAL A 44 4.32 4.33 1.23
CA VAL A 44 5.48 4.30 0.31
C VAL A 44 5.02 4.30 -1.14
N PHE A 45 4.10 3.40 -1.50
CA PHE A 45 3.61 3.32 -2.87
C PHE A 45 2.72 4.52 -3.24
N GLY A 46 1.94 5.05 -2.29
CA GLY A 46 1.15 6.27 -2.46
C GLY A 46 2.02 7.50 -2.65
N ALA A 47 3.04 7.68 -1.82
CA ALA A 47 4.02 8.77 -1.98
C ALA A 47 4.74 8.67 -3.33
N ALA A 48 5.13 7.46 -3.76
CA ALA A 48 5.75 7.26 -5.07
C ALA A 48 4.82 7.66 -6.24
N LEU A 49 3.51 7.40 -6.13
CA LEU A 49 2.51 7.85 -7.11
C LEU A 49 2.37 9.37 -7.11
N VAL A 50 2.27 9.99 -5.93
CA VAL A 50 2.18 11.46 -5.81
C VAL A 50 3.42 12.12 -6.41
N VAL A 51 4.61 11.64 -6.06
CA VAL A 51 5.89 12.15 -6.61
C VAL A 51 5.89 12.00 -8.13
N LYS A 52 5.58 10.82 -8.67
CA LYS A 52 5.54 10.61 -10.12
C LYS A 52 4.51 11.52 -10.80
N GLY A 53 3.31 11.64 -10.24
CA GLY A 53 2.26 12.51 -10.77
C GLY A 53 2.69 13.98 -10.80
N VAL A 54 3.31 14.46 -9.72
CA VAL A 54 3.85 15.82 -9.65
C VAL A 54 4.98 16.03 -10.66
N PHE A 55 5.93 15.10 -10.77
CA PHE A 55 7.02 15.19 -11.76
C PHE A 55 6.50 15.25 -13.19
N THR A 56 5.50 14.41 -13.52
CA THR A 56 4.84 14.42 -14.84
C THR A 56 4.12 15.75 -15.12
N LEU A 57 3.47 16.34 -14.11
CA LEU A 57 2.79 17.64 -14.27
C LEU A 57 3.75 18.83 -14.37
N VAL A 58 4.89 18.77 -13.67
CA VAL A 58 5.92 19.83 -13.67
C VAL A 58 6.74 19.83 -14.97
N GLY A 59 6.50 18.88 -15.88
CA GLY A 59 7.02 18.93 -17.25
C GLY A 59 8.33 18.19 -17.46
N LYS A 60 8.59 17.12 -16.68
CA LYS A 60 9.69 16.19 -16.95
C LYS A 60 9.27 14.72 -16.77
#